data_AF-A0AA42DM77-F1
#
_entry.id   AF-A0AA42DM77-F1
#
_cell.length_a   1.000
_cell.length_b   1.000
_cell.length_c   1.000
_cell.angle_alpha   90.00
_cell.angle_beta   90.00
_cell.angle_gamma   90.00
#
_symmetry.space_group_name_H-M   'P 1'
#
loop_
_entity.id
_entity.type
_entity.pdbx_description
1 polymer ?
#
loop_
_entity_poly.entity_id
_entity_poly.type
_entity_poly.pdbx_seq_one_letter_code
_entity_poly.pdbx_strand_id
1 'polypeptide(L)'
;MRFSGVIGVVILFLVCAWCIKKGIHKRNDSWESYLKEECEANATLQTSFPFQLLLTIDWNKIPQVTSEKCEVFYHTLLSFETKKMVHLKDLSNTEVKKLYGINFFSQLIQNEETFYQFMKHLIAYGDLLEEENFLKESIQVYEYVMSFDYSNQKMRGKLMTHYE
;
A
#
# COMPACT_ATOMS: atom_id res chain seq x y z
N MET A 1 -46.54 -37.26 -26.05
CA MET A 1 -45.59 -36.13 -25.99
C MET A 1 -45.24 -35.79 -24.54
N ARG A 2 -44.32 -36.53 -23.89
CA ARG A 2 -43.75 -36.17 -22.57
C ARG A 2 -42.22 -36.39 -22.47
N PHE A 3 -41.60 -36.98 -23.49
CA PHE A 3 -40.16 -37.30 -23.49
C PHE A 3 -39.27 -36.10 -23.84
N SER A 4 -39.75 -35.14 -24.63
CA SER A 4 -38.96 -33.99 -25.07
C SER A 4 -38.56 -33.04 -23.93
N GLY A 5 -39.42 -32.90 -22.91
CA GLY A 5 -39.10 -32.07 -21.73
C GLY A 5 -38.04 -32.69 -20.83
N VAL A 6 -38.06 -34.03 -20.67
CA VAL A 6 -37.09 -34.75 -19.83
C VAL A 6 -35.70 -34.73 -20.45
N ILE A 7 -35.61 -34.89 -21.77
CA ILE A 7 -34.34 -34.81 -22.52
C ILE A 7 -33.73 -33.41 -22.40
N GLY A 8 -34.54 -32.35 -22.50
CA GLY A 8 -34.08 -30.97 -22.32
C GLY A 8 -33.52 -30.70 -20.92
N VAL A 9 -34.18 -31.23 -19.87
CA VAL A 9 -33.69 -31.12 -18.48
C VAL A 9 -32.38 -31.88 -18.29
N VAL A 10 -32.25 -33.09 -18.84
CA VAL A 10 -31.01 -33.88 -18.74
C VAL A 10 -29.84 -33.17 -19.45
N ILE A 11 -30.07 -32.60 -20.64
CA ILE A 11 -29.04 -31.84 -21.36
C ILE A 11 -28.62 -30.60 -20.56
N LEU A 12 -29.57 -29.87 -19.97
CA LEU A 12 -29.27 -28.72 -19.10
C LEU A 12 -28.39 -29.14 -17.91
N PHE A 13 -28.73 -30.23 -17.22
CA PHE A 13 -27.92 -30.73 -16.10
C PHE A 13 -26.49 -31.12 -16.53
N LEU A 14 -26.33 -31.74 -17.70
CA LEU A 14 -25.02 -32.08 -18.25
C LEU A 14 -24.18 -30.84 -18.58
N VAL A 15 -24.78 -29.81 -19.18
CA VAL A 15 -24.10 -28.54 -19.49
C VAL A 15 -23.70 -27.82 -18.21
N CYS A 16 -24.60 -27.73 -17.21
CA CYS A 16 -24.29 -27.14 -15.91
C CYS A 16 -23.15 -27.88 -15.21
N ALA A 17 -23.17 -29.22 -15.19
CA ALA A 17 -22.10 -30.02 -14.59
C ALA A 17 -20.75 -29.81 -15.29
N TRP A 18 -20.74 -29.67 -16.63
CA TRP A 18 -19.54 -29.37 -17.39
C TRP A 18 -18.99 -27.97 -17.12
N CYS A 19 -19.86 -26.95 -17.06
CA CYS A 19 -19.49 -25.59 -16.70
C CYS A 19 -18.88 -25.51 -15.29
N ILE A 20 -19.47 -26.22 -14.32
CA ILE A 20 -18.94 -26.29 -12.94
C ILE A 20 -17.56 -26.97 -12.94
N LYS A 21 -17.41 -28.12 -13.61
CA LYS A 21 -16.11 -28.81 -13.70
C LYS A 21 -15.04 -27.95 -14.37
N LYS A 22 -15.38 -27.26 -15.46
CA LYS A 22 -14.47 -26.34 -16.16
C LYS A 22 -14.07 -25.17 -15.28
N GLY A 23 -15.00 -24.61 -14.50
CA GLY A 23 -14.72 -23.55 -13.53
C GLY A 23 -13.81 -24.01 -12.39
N ILE A 24 -14.04 -25.21 -11.86
CA ILE A 24 -13.17 -25.82 -10.83
C ILE A 24 -11.78 -26.09 -11.38
N HIS A 25 -11.67 -26.64 -12.60
CA HIS A 25 -10.37 -26.94 -13.22
C HIS A 25 -9.57 -25.65 -13.45
N LYS A 26 -10.17 -24.62 -14.07
CA LYS A 26 -9.53 -23.32 -14.27
C LYS A 26 -9.06 -22.69 -12.94
N ARG A 27 -9.87 -22.82 -11.89
CA ARG A 27 -9.52 -22.34 -10.54
C ARG A 27 -8.34 -23.14 -9.97
N ASN A 28 -8.34 -24.45 -10.10
CA ASN A 28 -7.25 -25.30 -9.63
C ASN A 28 -5.95 -24.99 -10.38
N ASP A 29 -5.98 -24.87 -11.70
CA ASP A 29 -4.81 -24.52 -12.51
C ASP A 29 -4.24 -23.15 -12.10
N SER A 30 -5.12 -22.18 -11.83
CA SER A 30 -4.69 -20.88 -11.32
C SER A 30 -4.03 -20.99 -9.94
N TRP A 31 -4.61 -21.77 -9.03
CA TRP A 31 -4.05 -21.99 -7.70
C TRP A 31 -2.70 -22.69 -7.75
N GLU A 32 -2.55 -23.72 -8.60
CA GLU A 32 -1.28 -24.41 -8.79
C GLU A 32 -0.21 -23.46 -9.32
N SER A 33 -0.55 -22.59 -10.27
CA SER A 33 0.37 -21.56 -10.76
C SER A 33 0.79 -20.60 -9.65
N TYR A 34 -0.16 -20.10 -8.85
CA TYR A 34 0.14 -19.20 -7.72
C TYR A 34 1.00 -19.88 -6.66
N LEU A 35 0.69 -21.14 -6.30
CA LEU A 35 1.45 -21.89 -5.31
C LEU A 35 2.87 -22.17 -5.77
N LYS A 36 3.04 -22.52 -7.05
CA LYS A 36 4.36 -22.69 -7.65
C LYS A 36 5.17 -21.40 -7.58
N GLU A 37 4.54 -20.28 -7.95
CA GLU A 37 5.17 -18.97 -7.93
C GLU A 37 5.58 -18.54 -6.50
N GLU A 38 4.71 -18.80 -5.52
CA GLU A 38 4.95 -18.50 -4.12
C GLU A 38 6.06 -19.39 -3.54
N CYS A 39 6.12 -20.67 -3.92
CA CYS A 39 7.21 -21.57 -3.56
C CYS A 39 8.56 -21.08 -4.11
N GLU A 40 8.61 -20.66 -5.38
CA GLU A 40 9.81 -20.10 -6.00
C GLU A 40 10.27 -18.81 -5.30
N ALA A 41 9.33 -17.92 -4.99
CA ALA A 41 9.60 -16.70 -4.25
C ALA A 41 10.16 -16.99 -2.85
N ASN A 42 9.58 -17.96 -2.14
CA ASN A 42 10.03 -18.35 -0.81
C ASN A 42 11.38 -19.08 -0.79
N ALA A 43 11.83 -19.62 -1.94
CA ALA A 43 13.16 -20.19 -2.09
C ALA A 43 14.24 -19.13 -2.39
N THR A 44 13.84 -17.90 -2.67
CA THR A 44 14.78 -16.83 -3.06
C THR A 44 15.41 -16.19 -1.82
N LEU A 45 16.74 -16.17 -1.79
CA LEU A 45 17.54 -15.53 -0.74
C LEU A 45 18.48 -14.51 -1.37
N GLN A 46 18.68 -13.39 -0.69
CA GLN A 46 19.65 -12.36 -1.09
C GLN A 46 20.83 -12.29 -0.12
N THR A 47 22.02 -12.03 -0.67
CA THR A 47 23.27 -11.94 0.10
C THR A 47 23.34 -10.68 0.95
N SER A 48 22.73 -9.58 0.49
CA SER A 48 22.81 -8.27 1.16
C SER A 48 21.47 -7.56 1.19
N PHE A 49 21.25 -6.79 2.26
CA PHE A 49 20.05 -5.98 2.41
C PHE A 49 20.02 -4.86 1.34
N PRO A 50 18.88 -4.61 0.68
CA PRO A 50 18.75 -3.59 -0.34
C PRO A 50 18.64 -2.18 0.27
N PHE A 51 19.75 -1.63 0.75
CA PHE A 51 19.80 -0.33 1.41
C PHE A 51 19.32 0.83 0.52
N GLN A 52 19.41 0.70 -0.80
CA GLN A 52 18.91 1.68 -1.77
C GLN A 52 17.38 1.88 -1.72
N LEU A 53 16.63 0.96 -1.11
CA LEU A 53 15.19 1.12 -0.91
C LEU A 53 14.84 2.03 0.26
N LEU A 54 15.80 2.29 1.17
CA LEU A 54 15.53 3.10 2.35
C LEU A 54 15.32 4.56 1.94
N LEU A 55 14.21 5.12 2.41
CA LEU A 55 13.87 6.52 2.20
C LEU A 55 14.74 7.41 3.08
N THR A 56 15.15 8.56 2.52
CA THR A 56 15.76 9.65 3.28
C THR A 56 14.71 10.74 3.45
N ILE A 57 14.32 11.02 4.69
CA ILE A 57 13.35 12.06 5.03
C ILE A 57 14.08 13.39 5.23
N ASP A 58 13.67 14.42 4.48
CA ASP A 58 14.09 15.80 4.70
C ASP A 58 13.20 16.45 5.76
N TRP A 59 13.66 16.45 7.00
CA TRP A 59 12.95 17.04 8.14
C TRP A 59 12.79 18.55 8.04
N ASN A 60 13.65 19.24 7.26
CA ASN A 60 13.55 20.69 7.08
C ASN A 60 12.33 21.10 6.26
N LYS A 61 11.75 20.17 5.49
CA LYS A 61 10.52 20.41 4.72
C LYS A 61 9.27 20.35 5.57
N ILE A 62 9.36 19.85 6.81
CA ILE A 62 8.24 19.81 7.74
C ILE A 62 8.28 21.12 8.53
N PRO A 63 7.32 22.03 8.35
CA PRO A 63 7.33 23.33 9.02
C PRO A 63 7.12 23.16 10.52
N GLN A 64 7.76 24.02 11.30
CA GLN A 64 7.54 24.17 12.74
C GLN A 64 6.86 25.52 12.98
N VAL A 65 5.76 25.52 13.75
CA VAL A 65 4.97 26.72 14.04
C VAL A 65 4.87 26.98 15.53
N THR A 66 4.67 28.23 15.92
CA THR A 66 4.45 28.65 17.31
C THR A 66 2.99 28.42 17.73
N SER A 67 2.61 27.16 17.89
CA SER A 67 1.38 26.73 18.57
C SER A 67 1.70 25.51 19.43
N GLU A 68 1.30 25.54 20.71
CA GLU A 68 1.59 24.47 21.68
C GLU A 68 1.10 23.10 21.18
N LYS A 69 -0.11 23.04 20.61
CA LYS A 69 -0.65 21.80 20.04
C LYS A 69 0.18 21.29 18.87
N CYS A 70 0.56 22.19 17.97
CA CYS A 70 1.36 21.85 16.80
C CYS A 70 2.77 21.41 17.19
N GLU A 71 3.36 22.03 18.22
CA GLU A 71 4.70 21.69 18.72
C GLU A 71 4.71 20.30 19.36
N VAL A 72 3.73 19.98 20.21
CA VAL A 72 3.56 18.62 20.79
C VAL A 72 3.38 17.57 19.68
N PHE A 73 2.60 17.89 18.65
CA PHE A 73 2.41 16.98 17.53
C PHE A 73 3.69 16.81 16.70
N TYR A 74 4.43 17.90 16.45
CA TYR A 74 5.71 17.86 15.76
C TYR A 74 6.74 16.97 16.48
N HIS A 75 6.81 17.03 17.81
CA HIS A 75 7.64 16.12 18.60
C HIS A 75 7.24 14.64 18.45
N THR A 76 5.95 14.36 18.23
CA THR A 76 5.48 13.01 17.91
C THR A 76 6.00 12.55 16.55
N LEU A 77 6.03 13.45 15.55
CA LEU A 77 6.64 13.17 14.24
C LEU A 77 8.14 12.86 14.35
N LEU A 78 8.88 13.60 15.18
CA LEU A 78 10.33 13.35 15.39
C LEU A 78 10.64 11.95 15.92
N SER A 79 9.68 11.27 16.55
CA SER A 79 9.85 9.86 16.96
C SER A 79 10.10 8.89 15.78
N PHE A 80 9.84 9.33 14.55
CA PHE A 80 10.08 8.58 13.33
C PHE A 80 11.47 8.84 12.71
N GLU A 81 12.22 9.84 13.16
CA GLU A 81 13.53 10.23 12.59
C GLU A 81 14.55 9.09 12.60
N THR A 82 14.54 8.29 13.65
CA THR A 82 15.47 7.15 13.80
C THR A 82 14.97 5.87 13.14
N LYS A 83 13.74 5.85 12.65
CA LYS A 83 13.11 4.64 12.09
C LYS A 83 13.38 4.52 10.60
N LYS A 84 13.67 3.30 10.15
CA LYS A 84 13.86 3.00 8.74
C LYS A 84 12.52 2.91 8.04
N MET A 85 12.45 3.48 6.85
CA MET A 85 11.25 3.50 6.03
C MET A 85 11.55 3.06 4.60
N VAL A 86 10.59 2.41 3.98
CA VAL A 86 10.60 2.06 2.56
C VAL A 86 9.20 2.27 2.01
N HIS A 87 9.08 2.60 0.72
CA HIS A 87 7.81 2.59 0.01
C HIS A 87 7.97 1.59 -1.14
N LEU A 88 7.29 0.44 -1.07
CA LEU A 88 7.50 -0.67 -2.02
C LEU A 88 6.68 -0.50 -3.31
N LYS A 89 6.01 0.64 -3.52
CA LYS A 89 5.37 1.06 -4.79
C LYS A 89 4.51 -0.04 -5.44
N ASP A 90 3.54 -0.55 -4.69
CA ASP A 90 2.55 -1.54 -5.14
C ASP A 90 3.11 -2.93 -5.53
N LEU A 91 4.34 -3.26 -5.16
CA LEU A 91 4.86 -4.61 -5.33
C LEU A 91 4.07 -5.61 -4.47
N SER A 92 3.63 -6.71 -5.08
CA SER A 92 3.02 -7.82 -4.34
C SER A 92 4.05 -8.52 -3.45
N ASN A 93 3.58 -9.19 -2.39
CA ASN A 93 4.46 -9.92 -1.48
C ASN A 93 5.36 -10.93 -2.21
N THR A 94 4.82 -11.62 -3.21
CA THR A 94 5.56 -12.57 -4.03
C THR A 94 6.65 -11.87 -4.84
N GLU A 95 6.40 -10.69 -5.40
CA GLU A 95 7.42 -9.88 -6.10
C GLU A 95 8.51 -9.37 -5.15
N VAL A 96 8.14 -8.86 -3.98
CA VAL A 96 9.10 -8.39 -2.97
C VAL A 96 10.05 -9.52 -2.58
N LYS A 97 9.52 -10.73 -2.35
CA LYS A 97 10.32 -11.92 -2.02
C LYS A 97 11.25 -12.33 -3.18
N LYS A 98 10.77 -12.30 -4.41
CA LYS A 98 11.59 -12.61 -5.60
C LYS A 98 12.71 -11.61 -5.82
N LEU A 99 12.44 -10.31 -5.64
CA LEU A 99 13.41 -9.25 -5.88
C LEU A 99 14.43 -9.14 -4.74
N TYR A 100 13.96 -9.21 -3.49
CA TYR A 100 14.75 -8.85 -2.32
C TYR A 100 15.01 -10.00 -1.36
N GLY A 101 14.48 -11.19 -1.64
CA GLY A 101 14.68 -12.39 -0.86
C GLY A 101 13.74 -12.49 0.34
N ILE A 102 13.32 -13.71 0.66
CA ILE A 102 12.45 -13.99 1.82
C ILE A 102 13.12 -13.60 3.15
N ASN A 103 14.45 -13.66 3.22
CA ASN A 103 15.21 -13.33 4.43
C ASN A 103 15.09 -11.85 4.84
N PHE A 104 14.82 -10.94 3.91
CA PHE A 104 14.60 -9.53 4.22
C PHE A 104 13.13 -9.10 4.16
N PHE A 105 12.24 -9.98 3.68
CA PHE A 105 10.82 -9.68 3.49
C PHE A 105 10.16 -9.09 4.73
N SER A 106 10.28 -9.75 5.89
CA SER A 106 9.68 -9.26 7.15
C SER A 106 10.14 -7.85 7.53
N GLN A 107 11.44 -7.57 7.38
CA GLN A 107 12.03 -6.26 7.66
C GLN A 107 11.53 -5.19 6.69
N LEU A 108 11.40 -5.52 5.41
CA LEU A 108 10.89 -4.59 4.39
C LEU A 108 9.43 -4.23 4.65
N ILE A 109 8.58 -5.21 4.97
CA ILE A 109 7.17 -4.97 5.33
C ILE A 109 7.06 -4.11 6.60
N GLN A 110 7.90 -4.36 7.61
CA GLN A 110 7.90 -3.53 8.82
C GLN A 110 8.33 -2.08 8.55
N ASN A 111 9.34 -1.88 7.70
CA ASN A 111 9.78 -0.55 7.30
C ASN A 111 8.70 0.16 6.45
N GLU A 112 7.93 -0.58 5.65
CA GLU A 112 6.83 -0.02 4.86
C GLU A 112 5.64 0.37 5.74
N GLU A 113 5.28 -0.46 6.73
CA GLU A 113 4.29 -0.11 7.74
C GLU A 113 4.70 1.18 8.48
N THR A 114 5.98 1.32 8.80
CA THR A 114 6.52 2.54 9.42
C THR A 114 6.34 3.76 8.50
N PHE A 115 6.54 3.61 7.19
CA PHE A 115 6.30 4.66 6.21
C PHE A 115 4.82 5.08 6.18
N TYR A 116 3.88 4.14 6.13
CA TYR A 116 2.44 4.45 6.13
C TYR A 116 2.00 5.13 7.44
N GLN A 117 2.53 4.69 8.58
CA GLN A 117 2.30 5.36 9.85
C GLN A 117 2.81 6.79 9.84
N PHE A 118 4.03 7.02 9.34
CA PHE A 118 4.59 8.35 9.21
C PHE A 118 3.75 9.25 8.30
N MET A 119 3.36 8.78 7.10
CA MET A 119 2.49 9.51 6.19
C MET A 119 1.15 9.89 6.81
N LYS A 120 0.55 8.97 7.58
CA LYS A 120 -0.71 9.24 8.31
C LYS A 120 -0.54 10.34 9.35
N HIS A 121 0.54 10.31 10.13
CA HIS A 121 0.83 11.37 11.11
C HIS A 121 1.13 12.70 10.42
N LEU A 122 1.85 12.68 9.31
CA LEU A 122 2.19 13.88 8.56
C LEU A 122 0.94 14.56 7.98
N ILE A 123 -0.01 13.79 7.44
CA ILE A 123 -1.31 14.32 6.99
C ILE A 123 -2.11 14.88 8.16
N ALA A 124 -2.14 14.18 9.29
CA ALA A 124 -2.83 14.66 10.49
C ALA A 124 -2.20 15.96 11.03
N TYR A 125 -0.88 16.12 10.90
CA TYR A 125 -0.20 17.37 11.20
C TYR A 125 -0.60 18.50 10.24
N GLY A 126 -0.67 18.23 8.94
CA GLY A 126 -1.20 19.18 7.96
C GLY A 126 -2.65 19.61 8.27
N ASP A 127 -3.51 18.64 8.64
CA ASP A 127 -4.89 18.92 9.08
C ASP A 127 -4.91 19.82 10.33
N LEU A 128 -4.06 19.54 11.33
CA LEU A 128 -3.95 20.35 12.55
C LEU A 128 -3.45 21.78 12.26
N LEU A 129 -2.46 21.92 11.37
CA LEU A 129 -1.97 23.23 10.95
C LEU A 129 -3.08 24.08 10.33
N GLU A 130 -3.94 23.48 9.50
CA GLU A 130 -5.09 24.15 8.92
C GLU A 130 -6.11 24.58 9.98
N GLU A 131 -6.43 23.70 10.93
CA GLU A 131 -7.33 23.98 12.05
C GLU A 131 -6.84 25.15 12.93
N GLU A 132 -5.53 25.30 13.06
CA GLU A 132 -4.88 26.38 13.82
C GLU A 132 -4.57 27.62 12.96
N ASN A 133 -5.09 27.70 11.73
CA ASN A 133 -4.94 28.79 10.74
C ASN A 133 -3.54 28.97 10.14
N PHE A 134 -2.65 27.98 10.23
CA PHE A 134 -1.35 27.92 9.57
C PHE A 134 -1.48 27.32 8.16
N LEU A 135 -2.23 28.00 7.28
CA LEU A 135 -2.59 27.49 5.96
C LEU A 135 -1.37 27.25 5.06
N LYS A 136 -0.37 28.13 5.09
CA LYS A 136 0.83 28.01 4.24
C LYS A 136 1.65 26.78 4.61
N GLU A 137 1.83 26.57 5.91
CA GLU A 137 2.55 25.45 6.47
C GLU A 137 1.80 24.14 6.24
N SER A 138 0.47 24.14 6.34
CA SER A 138 -0.37 23.00 6.00
C SER A 138 -0.18 22.57 4.53
N ILE A 139 -0.22 23.52 3.59
CA ILE A 139 0.04 23.27 2.16
C ILE A 139 1.43 22.68 1.96
N GLN A 140 2.46 23.25 2.58
CA GLN A 140 3.83 22.73 2.49
C GLN A 140 3.92 21.27 2.94
N VAL A 141 3.23 20.90 4.02
CA VAL A 141 3.14 19.51 4.49
C VAL A 141 2.48 18.61 3.43
N TYR A 142 1.36 19.04 2.84
CA TYR A 142 0.66 18.26 1.82
C TYR A 142 1.47 18.10 0.52
N GLU A 143 2.13 19.16 0.05
CA GLU A 143 3.06 19.09 -1.07
C GLU A 143 4.19 18.09 -0.79
N TYR A 144 4.72 18.11 0.43
CA TYR A 144 5.78 17.18 0.82
C TYR A 144 5.29 15.72 0.86
N VAL A 145 4.09 15.46 1.37
CA VAL A 145 3.45 14.12 1.29
C VAL A 145 3.32 13.66 -0.17
N MET A 146 2.86 14.54 -1.07
CA MET A 146 2.72 14.21 -2.49
C MET A 146 4.05 13.87 -3.17
N SER A 147 5.17 14.42 -2.69
CA SER A 147 6.50 14.12 -3.25
C SER A 147 6.92 12.65 -3.09
N PHE A 148 6.24 11.88 -2.21
CA PHE A 148 6.47 10.45 -2.02
C PHE A 148 5.57 9.54 -2.88
N ASP A 149 4.87 10.09 -3.87
CA ASP A 149 3.79 9.43 -4.61
C ASP A 149 2.62 8.99 -3.68
N TYR A 150 2.55 9.53 -2.46
CA TYR A 150 1.48 9.24 -1.50
C TYR A 150 0.42 10.32 -1.58
N SER A 151 -0.85 9.93 -1.77
CA SER A 151 -1.94 10.89 -1.80
C SER A 151 -3.26 10.30 -1.33
N ASN A 152 -4.10 11.14 -0.74
CA ASN A 152 -5.51 10.82 -0.50
C ASN A 152 -6.41 11.86 -1.20
N GLN A 153 -7.67 11.49 -1.44
CA GLN A 153 -8.62 12.37 -2.15
C GLN A 153 -8.88 13.68 -1.40
N LYS A 154 -8.92 13.64 -0.05
CA LYS A 154 -9.14 14.80 0.82
C LYS A 154 -8.06 15.87 0.63
N MET A 155 -6.79 15.47 0.69
CA MET A 155 -5.62 16.34 0.53
C MET A 155 -5.56 16.95 -0.86
N ARG A 156 -5.84 16.16 -1.91
CA ARG A 156 -5.92 16.69 -3.28
C ARG A 156 -6.99 17.77 -3.41
N GLY A 157 -8.17 17.56 -2.80
CA GLY A 157 -9.22 18.58 -2.76
C GLY A 157 -8.76 19.88 -2.11
N LYS A 158 -8.09 19.78 -0.95
CA LYS A 158 -7.56 20.96 -0.22
C LYS A 158 -6.52 21.74 -1.02
N LEU A 159 -5.60 21.04 -1.70
CA LEU A 159 -4.60 21.70 -2.53
C LEU A 159 -5.26 22.43 -3.71
N MET A 160 -6.24 21.82 -4.38
CA MET A 160 -6.94 22.46 -5.50
C MET A 160 -7.65 23.74 -5.08
N THR A 161 -8.29 23.77 -3.91
CA THR A 161 -8.95 24.98 -3.39
C THR A 161 -7.98 26.12 -3.04
N HIS A 162 -6.69 25.83 -2.90
CA HIS A 162 -5.67 26.84 -2.59
C HIS A 162 -4.98 27.44 -3.82
N TYR A 163 -5.03 26.75 -4.98
CA TYR A 163 -4.46 27.26 -6.24
C TYR A 163 -5.49 27.89 -7.19
N GLU A 164 -6.77 27.91 -6.82
CA GLU A 164 -7.86 28.64 -7.49
C GLU A 164 -8.00 30.07 -6.96
#